data_AF-A0A150SPW4-F1
#
_entry.id   AF-A0A150SPW4-F1
#
_cell.length_a   1.000
_cell.length_b   1.000
_cell.length_c   1.000
_cell.angle_alpha   90.00
_cell.angle_beta   90.00
_cell.angle_gamma   90.00
#
_symmetry.space_group_name_H-M   'P 1'
#
loop_
_entity.id
_entity.type
_entity.pdbx_description
1 polymer ?
#
loop_
_entity_poly.entity_id
_entity_poly.type
_entity_poly.pdbx_seq_one_letter_code
_entity_poly.pdbx_strand_id
1 'polypeptide(L)'
;MPGLKRVKARLPESTGEEIVSLVYAVQEAQTKLLLLVDPVVVDHGERARFVLDELESALEFLLDDGVEEPADAQLAAVQEFHADIGQRSSSLHQALSDYATLAESLKARLIEVDEDFDVALIAEAKELARELAAAPAAPPAADSEIKEATRIRNGLLRLLQEKIALVRKAAARVFQRNPEVLREVTSSYERRRRTAARRARAARDAAKPQDPKAAPSNGAGESPLLG
;
A
#
# COMPACT_ATOMS: atom_id res chain seq x y z
N MET A 1 31.83 -22.49 2.67
CA MET A 1 30.60 -22.97 3.34
C MET A 1 30.06 -24.25 2.68
N PRO A 2 29.91 -25.38 3.39
CA PRO A 2 29.39 -26.65 2.84
C PRO A 2 27.96 -26.56 2.29
N GLY A 3 27.13 -25.63 2.78
CA GLY A 3 25.76 -25.40 2.29
C GLY A 3 25.70 -24.82 0.88
N LEU A 4 26.61 -23.88 0.54
CA LEU A 4 26.68 -23.25 -0.79
C LEU A 4 26.95 -24.27 -1.91
N LYS A 5 27.83 -25.24 -1.67
CA LYS A 5 28.14 -26.31 -2.64
C LYS A 5 26.93 -27.19 -2.97
N ARG A 6 25.99 -27.37 -2.03
CA ARG A 6 24.79 -28.22 -2.21
C ARG A 6 23.65 -27.50 -2.93
N VAL A 7 23.61 -26.17 -2.85
CA VAL A 7 22.52 -25.35 -3.43
C VAL A 7 22.83 -24.93 -4.87
N LYS A 8 24.10 -24.93 -5.29
CA LYS A 8 24.54 -24.56 -6.64
C LYS A 8 23.77 -25.28 -7.77
N ALA A 9 23.34 -26.52 -7.56
CA ALA A 9 22.57 -27.29 -8.55
C ALA A 9 21.08 -26.88 -8.65
N ARG A 10 20.53 -26.18 -7.65
CA ARG A 10 19.14 -25.72 -7.60
C ARG A 10 18.98 -24.20 -7.67
N LEU A 11 20.07 -23.45 -7.51
CA LEU A 11 20.13 -22.00 -7.61
C LEU A 11 21.33 -21.64 -8.50
N PRO A 12 21.17 -21.65 -9.85
CA PRO A 12 22.23 -21.25 -10.75
C PRO A 12 22.63 -19.79 -10.53
N GLU A 13 23.86 -19.44 -10.89
CA GLU A 13 24.39 -18.07 -10.75
C GLU A 13 23.55 -17.04 -11.52
N SER A 14 22.88 -17.46 -12.61
CA SER A 14 21.92 -16.66 -13.38
C SER A 14 20.64 -16.27 -12.62
N THR A 15 20.34 -16.90 -11.48
CA THR A 15 19.07 -16.66 -10.75
C THR A 15 18.92 -15.20 -10.32
N GLY A 16 20.03 -14.52 -9.98
CA GLY A 16 20.00 -13.10 -9.61
C GLY A 16 19.62 -12.21 -10.79
N GLU A 17 20.25 -12.44 -11.95
CA GLU A 17 19.95 -11.73 -13.20
C GLU A 17 18.52 -11.99 -13.67
N GLU A 18 18.04 -13.22 -13.55
CA GLU A 18 16.65 -13.60 -13.85
C GLU A 18 15.65 -12.88 -12.94
N ILE A 19 15.95 -12.71 -11.65
CA ILE A 19 15.08 -11.97 -10.73
C ILE A 19 15.03 -10.49 -11.11
N VAL A 20 16.18 -9.87 -11.38
CA VAL A 20 16.26 -8.47 -11.79
C VAL A 20 15.52 -8.25 -13.11
N SER A 21 15.73 -9.13 -14.09
CA SER A 21 15.00 -9.11 -15.37
C SER A 21 13.49 -9.26 -15.17
N LEU A 22 13.04 -10.15 -14.28
CA LEU A 22 11.63 -10.31 -13.94
C LEU A 22 11.05 -9.08 -13.24
N VAL A 23 11.82 -8.39 -12.40
CA VAL A 23 11.37 -7.11 -11.79
C VAL A 23 11.11 -6.07 -12.88
N TYR A 24 12.06 -5.88 -13.80
CA TYR A 24 11.87 -4.94 -14.91
C TYR A 24 10.70 -5.33 -15.82
N ALA A 25 10.56 -6.61 -16.15
CA ALA A 25 9.46 -7.09 -16.98
C ALA A 25 8.09 -6.90 -16.29
N VAL A 26 8.01 -7.10 -14.97
CA VAL A 26 6.79 -6.82 -14.20
C VAL A 26 6.47 -5.33 -14.22
N GLN A 27 7.47 -4.46 -14.04
CA GLN A 27 7.28 -3.01 -14.11
C GLN A 27 6.78 -2.58 -15.49
N GLU A 28 7.41 -3.06 -16.56
CA GLU A 28 7.01 -2.73 -17.93
C GLU A 28 5.58 -3.21 -18.24
N ALA A 29 5.23 -4.45 -17.84
CA ALA A 29 3.88 -4.98 -18.02
C ALA A 29 2.83 -4.21 -17.20
N GLN A 30 3.21 -3.74 -15.99
CA GLN A 30 2.37 -2.89 -15.17
C GLN A 30 2.12 -1.53 -15.84
N THR A 31 3.16 -0.90 -16.36
CA THR A 31 3.06 0.36 -17.10
C THR A 31 2.19 0.20 -18.33
N LYS A 32 2.35 -0.87 -19.12
CA LYS A 32 1.50 -1.14 -20.29
C LYS A 32 0.02 -1.32 -19.91
N LEU A 33 -0.26 -2.04 -18.84
CA LEU A 33 -1.63 -2.21 -18.35
C LEU A 33 -2.22 -0.86 -17.90
N LEU A 34 -1.44 -0.05 -17.20
CA LEU A 34 -1.83 1.29 -16.78
C LEU A 34 -2.19 2.17 -17.98
N LEU A 35 -1.37 2.16 -19.03
CA LEU A 35 -1.63 2.93 -20.27
C LEU A 35 -2.94 2.56 -20.95
N LEU A 36 -3.32 1.27 -20.93
CA LEU A 36 -4.56 0.78 -21.52
C LEU A 36 -5.79 1.13 -20.67
N VAL A 37 -5.63 1.12 -19.35
CA VAL A 37 -6.72 1.38 -18.41
C VAL A 37 -6.92 2.88 -18.19
N ASP A 38 -5.84 3.66 -18.26
CA ASP A 38 -5.85 5.09 -17.96
C ASP A 38 -4.69 5.86 -18.63
N PRO A 39 -4.86 6.29 -19.89
CA PRO A 39 -3.81 6.98 -20.64
C PRO A 39 -3.60 8.44 -20.20
N VAL A 40 -4.45 9.01 -19.34
CA VAL A 40 -4.25 10.36 -18.76
C VAL A 40 -3.10 10.36 -17.75
N VAL A 41 -2.84 9.20 -17.14
CA VAL A 41 -1.81 9.02 -16.09
C VAL A 41 -0.37 9.14 -16.64
N VAL A 42 -0.19 9.33 -17.94
CA VAL A 42 1.14 9.37 -18.58
C VAL A 42 1.84 10.70 -18.41
N ASP A 43 1.10 11.82 -18.41
CA ASP A 43 1.72 13.15 -18.42
C ASP A 43 1.95 13.68 -16.99
N HIS A 44 0.93 13.55 -16.12
CA HIS A 44 0.99 14.04 -14.74
C HIS A 44 1.12 12.91 -13.70
N GLY A 45 0.95 11.65 -14.09
CA GLY A 45 0.79 10.56 -13.12
C GLY A 45 2.06 10.15 -12.38
N GLU A 46 3.25 10.29 -12.96
CA GLU A 46 4.50 10.02 -12.23
C GLU A 46 4.74 11.10 -11.16
N ARG A 47 4.59 12.38 -11.53
CA ARG A 47 4.73 13.49 -10.58
C ARG A 47 3.65 13.47 -9.51
N ALA A 48 2.39 13.21 -9.87
CA ALA A 48 1.28 13.05 -8.94
C ALA A 48 1.52 11.94 -7.92
N ARG A 49 2.11 10.80 -8.33
CA ARG A 49 2.46 9.73 -7.39
C ARG A 49 3.60 10.13 -6.48
N PHE A 50 4.65 10.75 -7.03
CA PHE A 50 5.74 11.27 -6.21
C PHE A 50 5.21 12.21 -5.11
N VAL A 51 4.40 13.21 -5.49
CA VAL A 51 3.83 14.17 -4.54
C VAL A 51 2.94 13.46 -3.50
N LEU A 52 2.14 12.48 -3.93
CA LEU A 52 1.30 11.70 -3.03
C LEU A 52 2.14 10.90 -2.01
N ASP A 53 3.18 10.21 -2.47
CA ASP A 53 4.09 9.42 -1.62
C ASP A 53 4.80 10.30 -0.58
N GLU A 54 5.26 11.50 -0.98
CA GLU A 54 5.89 12.47 -0.06
C GLU A 54 4.89 12.97 1.00
N LEU A 55 3.66 13.31 0.59
CA LEU A 55 2.62 13.75 1.54
C LEU A 55 2.21 12.64 2.50
N GLU A 56 2.06 11.40 2.01
CA GLU A 56 1.76 10.24 2.86
C GLU A 56 2.88 10.00 3.87
N SER A 57 4.14 9.98 3.42
CA SER A 57 5.30 9.77 4.28
C SER A 57 5.43 10.86 5.35
N ALA A 58 5.23 12.12 4.99
CA ALA A 58 5.32 13.24 5.94
C ALA A 58 4.20 13.18 6.99
N LEU A 59 2.98 12.84 6.58
CA LEU A 59 1.84 12.69 7.49
C LEU A 59 1.99 11.47 8.41
N GLU A 60 2.45 10.33 7.89
CA GLU A 60 2.75 9.14 8.70
C GLU A 60 3.85 9.44 9.72
N PHE A 61 4.92 10.12 9.30
CA PHE A 61 6.01 10.47 10.20
C PHE A 61 5.58 11.43 11.32
N LEU A 62 4.77 12.43 10.97
CA LEU A 62 4.25 13.40 11.95
C LEU A 62 3.32 12.74 12.98
N LEU A 63 2.47 11.81 12.54
CA LEU A 63 1.40 11.23 13.37
C LEU A 63 1.82 9.92 14.07
N ASP A 64 2.85 9.21 13.60
CA ASP A 64 3.45 8.07 14.31
C ASP A 64 4.38 8.51 15.45
N ASP A 65 3.96 9.52 16.24
CA ASP A 65 4.69 10.05 17.41
C ASP A 65 4.37 9.27 18.71
N GLY A 66 3.45 8.31 18.63
CA GLY A 66 3.00 7.47 19.75
C GLY A 66 1.88 8.09 20.59
N VAL A 67 1.32 9.24 20.18
CA VAL A 67 0.15 9.89 20.79
C VAL A 67 -1.06 9.67 19.88
N GLU A 68 -2.14 9.13 20.44
CA GLU A 68 -3.38 8.94 19.68
C GLU A 68 -4.23 10.21 19.69
N GLU A 69 -4.41 10.82 18.52
CA GLU A 69 -5.17 12.05 18.33
C GLU A 69 -6.17 11.94 17.16
N PRO A 70 -7.11 12.90 17.00
CA PRO A 70 -8.11 12.83 15.93
C PRO A 70 -7.51 12.82 14.51
N ALA A 71 -6.30 13.37 14.34
CA ALA A 71 -5.60 13.38 13.06
C ALA A 71 -5.16 11.97 12.63
N ASP A 72 -4.80 11.08 13.56
CA ASP A 72 -4.50 9.67 13.27
C ASP A 72 -5.70 8.95 12.67
N ALA A 73 -6.88 9.17 13.25
CA ALA A 73 -8.11 8.58 12.77
C ALA A 73 -8.48 9.12 11.37
N GLN A 74 -8.18 10.40 11.10
CA GLN A 74 -8.37 10.99 9.78
C GLN A 74 -7.39 10.41 8.75
N LEU A 75 -6.10 10.31 9.08
CA LEU A 75 -5.11 9.70 8.20
C LEU A 75 -5.47 8.23 7.91
N ALA A 76 -5.85 7.47 8.93
CA ALA A 76 -6.27 6.08 8.77
C ALA A 76 -7.51 5.94 7.88
N ALA A 77 -8.48 6.85 7.99
CA ALA A 77 -9.67 6.86 7.14
C ALA A 77 -9.33 7.21 5.68
N VAL A 78 -8.44 8.18 5.46
CA VAL A 78 -7.93 8.53 4.12
C VAL A 78 -7.19 7.32 3.52
N GLN A 79 -6.30 6.70 4.29
CA GLN A 79 -5.57 5.49 3.87
C GLN A 79 -6.48 4.30 3.58
N GLU A 80 -7.53 4.09 4.37
CA GLU A 80 -8.50 3.01 4.14
C GLU A 80 -9.32 3.25 2.87
N PHE A 81 -9.83 4.48 2.70
CA PHE A 81 -10.59 4.86 1.52
C PHE A 81 -9.76 4.71 0.22
N HIS A 82 -8.45 4.94 0.33
CA HIS A 82 -7.48 4.84 -0.76
C HIS A 82 -6.67 3.55 -0.77
N ALA A 83 -7.00 2.56 0.09
CA ALA A 83 -6.25 1.30 0.19
C ALA A 83 -6.31 0.49 -1.12
N ASP A 84 -7.42 0.65 -1.84
CA ASP A 84 -7.65 0.11 -3.17
C ASP A 84 -7.60 1.23 -4.22
N ILE A 85 -6.64 2.18 -4.14
CA ILE A 85 -6.33 3.05 -5.29
C ILE A 85 -6.06 2.12 -6.48
N GLY A 86 -7.12 1.92 -7.27
CA GLY A 86 -7.03 1.38 -8.60
C GLY A 86 -6.08 2.30 -9.34
N GLN A 87 -5.36 1.76 -10.30
CA GLN A 87 -4.41 2.52 -11.08
C GLN A 87 -5.05 3.57 -12.02
N ARG A 88 -6.21 4.12 -11.66
CA ARG A 88 -7.01 5.07 -12.43
C ARG A 88 -6.74 6.51 -11.92
N SER A 89 -6.66 7.44 -12.86
CA SER A 89 -6.61 8.89 -12.70
C SER A 89 -7.74 9.42 -11.81
N SER A 90 -8.94 8.83 -11.90
CA SER A 90 -10.09 9.19 -11.07
C SER A 90 -9.90 8.92 -9.58
N SER A 91 -9.13 7.88 -9.23
CA SER A 91 -8.72 7.63 -7.83
C SER A 91 -7.51 8.46 -7.41
N LEU A 92 -6.61 8.77 -8.35
CA LEU A 92 -5.38 9.52 -8.06
C LEU A 92 -5.64 11.00 -7.72
N HIS A 93 -6.55 11.66 -8.45
CA HIS A 93 -6.89 13.05 -8.12
C HIS A 93 -7.58 13.17 -6.75
N GLN A 94 -8.42 12.20 -6.40
CA GLN A 94 -9.14 12.20 -5.13
C GLN A 94 -8.17 11.98 -3.98
N ALA A 95 -7.23 11.02 -4.13
CA ALA A 95 -6.16 10.81 -3.17
C ALA A 95 -5.32 12.07 -2.96
N LEU A 96 -4.81 12.69 -4.03
CA LEU A 96 -4.05 13.93 -3.93
C LEU A 96 -4.82 15.04 -3.19
N SER A 97 -6.11 15.21 -3.51
CA SER A 97 -6.96 16.20 -2.85
C SER A 97 -7.12 15.93 -1.35
N ASP A 98 -7.38 14.68 -0.97
CA ASP A 98 -7.63 14.29 0.42
C ASP A 98 -6.37 14.42 1.28
N TYR A 99 -5.23 13.90 0.79
CA TYR A 99 -3.93 14.01 1.48
C TYR A 99 -3.46 15.47 1.56
N ALA A 100 -3.59 16.26 0.49
CA ALA A 100 -3.23 17.67 0.52
C ALA A 100 -4.12 18.49 1.48
N THR A 101 -5.39 18.11 1.64
CA THR A 101 -6.29 18.76 2.60
C THR A 101 -5.87 18.46 4.04
N LEU A 102 -5.51 17.21 4.33
CA LEU A 102 -5.00 16.82 5.64
C LEU A 102 -3.63 17.46 5.94
N ALA A 103 -2.71 17.45 4.97
CA ALA A 103 -1.41 18.12 5.10
C ALA A 103 -1.54 19.62 5.32
N GLU A 104 -2.47 20.31 4.66
CA GLU A 104 -2.71 21.74 4.88
C GLU A 104 -3.18 22.02 6.31
N SER A 105 -4.06 21.18 6.89
CA SER A 105 -4.54 21.40 8.26
C SER A 105 -3.45 21.18 9.31
N LEU A 106 -2.44 20.38 8.99
CA LEU A 106 -1.29 20.05 9.86
C LEU A 106 0.00 20.79 9.49
N LYS A 107 -0.06 21.70 8.51
CA LYS A 107 1.12 22.36 7.90
C LYS A 107 2.10 22.97 8.90
N ALA A 108 1.61 23.65 9.93
CA ALA A 108 2.48 24.27 10.94
C ALA A 108 3.31 23.22 11.70
N ARG A 109 2.71 22.06 12.00
CA ARG A 109 3.36 20.94 12.70
C ARG A 109 4.33 20.19 11.78
N LEU A 110 3.98 20.04 10.50
CA LEU A 110 4.88 19.44 9.50
C LEU A 110 6.20 20.22 9.41
N ILE A 111 6.14 21.55 9.35
CA ILE A 111 7.33 22.42 9.30
C ILE A 111 8.14 22.35 10.60
N GLU A 112 7.46 22.19 11.75
CA GLU A 112 8.13 22.11 13.05
C GLU A 112 8.88 20.78 13.24
N VAL A 113 8.35 19.68 12.70
CA VAL A 113 8.88 18.32 12.89
C VAL A 113 9.87 17.93 11.78
N ASP A 114 9.70 18.46 10.57
CA ASP A 114 10.57 18.23 9.42
C ASP A 114 10.90 19.56 8.72
N GLU A 115 12.08 20.13 9.03
CA GLU A 115 12.55 21.38 8.43
C GLU A 115 12.86 21.23 6.92
N ASP A 116 13.09 20.01 6.44
CA ASP A 116 13.39 19.73 5.04
C ASP A 116 12.11 19.48 4.21
N PHE A 117 10.93 19.40 4.85
CA PHE A 117 9.67 19.20 4.16
C PHE A 117 9.33 20.39 3.25
N ASP A 118 9.22 20.12 1.94
CA ASP A 118 8.83 21.13 0.97
C ASP A 118 7.31 21.40 1.01
N VAL A 119 6.95 22.45 1.74
CA VAL A 119 5.58 22.94 1.86
C VAL A 119 4.92 23.24 0.51
N ALA A 120 5.68 23.52 -0.55
CA ALA A 120 5.14 23.75 -1.89
C ALA A 120 4.43 22.50 -2.44
N LEU A 121 4.80 21.29 -1.98
CA LEU A 121 4.17 20.03 -2.39
C LEU A 121 2.67 19.99 -2.06
N ILE A 122 2.23 20.67 -1.00
CA ILE A 122 0.80 20.73 -0.64
C ILE A 122 0.01 21.51 -1.72
N ALA A 123 0.57 22.62 -2.21
CA ALA A 123 -0.05 23.41 -3.27
C ALA A 123 0.02 22.67 -4.60
N GLU A 124 1.15 22.04 -4.90
CA GLU A 124 1.35 21.23 -6.10
C GLU A 124 0.36 20.06 -6.16
N ALA A 125 0.13 19.36 -5.06
CA ALA A 125 -0.84 18.28 -4.97
C ALA A 125 -2.26 18.74 -5.35
N LYS A 126 -2.67 19.93 -4.88
CA LYS A 126 -3.98 20.51 -5.20
C LYS A 126 -4.11 20.87 -6.68
N GLU A 127 -3.06 21.40 -7.29
CA GLU A 127 -3.07 21.70 -8.73
C GLU A 127 -3.06 20.41 -9.57
N LEU A 128 -2.21 19.44 -9.26
CA LEU A 128 -2.20 18.13 -9.93
C LEU A 128 -3.54 17.41 -9.81
N ALA A 129 -4.21 17.49 -8.65
CA ALA A 129 -5.56 16.95 -8.47
C ALA A 129 -6.57 17.63 -9.42
N ARG A 130 -6.50 18.95 -9.60
CA ARG A 130 -7.38 19.67 -10.54
C ARG A 130 -7.09 19.31 -11.99
N GLU A 131 -5.83 19.22 -12.37
CA GLU A 131 -5.40 18.84 -13.73
C GLU A 131 -5.89 17.43 -14.08
N LEU A 132 -5.70 16.48 -13.16
CA LEU A 132 -6.18 15.10 -13.32
C LEU A 132 -7.71 15.01 -13.36
N ALA A 133 -8.43 15.86 -12.61
CA ALA A 133 -9.89 15.91 -12.64
C ALA A 133 -10.44 16.56 -13.92
N ALA A 134 -9.70 17.51 -14.52
CA ALA A 134 -10.09 18.21 -15.74
C ALA A 134 -9.71 17.44 -17.02
N ALA A 135 -8.83 16.45 -16.91
CA ALA A 135 -8.37 15.68 -18.05
C ALA A 135 -9.52 14.88 -18.70
N PRO A 136 -9.68 14.95 -20.04
CA PRO A 136 -10.72 14.21 -20.72
C PRO A 136 -10.47 12.71 -20.58
N ALA A 137 -11.48 11.97 -20.12
CA ALA A 137 -11.45 10.51 -20.09
C ALA A 137 -11.20 10.00 -21.52
N ALA A 138 -10.01 9.47 -21.77
CA ALA A 138 -9.75 8.80 -23.03
C ALA A 138 -10.73 7.62 -23.19
N PRO A 139 -11.13 7.29 -24.43
CA PRO A 139 -11.96 6.12 -24.65
C PRO A 139 -11.26 4.88 -24.07
N PRO A 140 -11.98 4.04 -23.30
CA PRO A 140 -11.38 2.88 -22.68
C PRO A 140 -10.77 1.97 -23.76
N ALA A 141 -9.57 1.46 -23.53
CA ALA A 141 -9.01 0.41 -24.38
C ALA A 141 -9.98 -0.80 -24.41
N ALA A 142 -9.93 -1.58 -25.49
CA ALA A 142 -10.81 -2.73 -25.62
C ALA A 142 -10.60 -3.72 -24.46
N ASP A 143 -11.68 -4.23 -23.88
CA ASP A 143 -11.65 -5.19 -22.76
C ASP A 143 -10.71 -6.38 -22.98
N SER A 144 -10.54 -6.79 -24.25
CA SER A 144 -9.61 -7.86 -24.65
C SER A 144 -8.14 -7.51 -24.39
N GLU A 145 -7.73 -6.28 -24.68
CA GLU A 145 -6.36 -5.79 -24.52
C GLU A 145 -6.01 -5.66 -23.03
N ILE A 146 -6.95 -5.12 -22.23
CA ILE A 146 -6.81 -5.03 -20.77
C ILE A 146 -6.68 -6.42 -20.15
N LYS A 147 -7.51 -7.39 -20.58
CA LYS A 147 -7.44 -8.79 -20.11
C LYS A 147 -6.12 -9.46 -20.47
N GLU A 148 -5.59 -9.20 -21.66
CA GLU A 148 -4.31 -9.75 -22.09
C GLU A 148 -3.13 -9.15 -21.32
N ALA A 149 -3.07 -7.83 -21.18
CA ALA A 149 -2.05 -7.15 -20.39
C ALA A 149 -2.08 -7.59 -18.91
N THR A 150 -3.28 -7.75 -18.34
CA THR A 150 -3.47 -8.28 -16.98
C THR A 150 -2.93 -9.70 -16.84
N ARG A 151 -3.20 -10.56 -17.82
CA ARG A 151 -2.72 -11.96 -17.84
C ARG A 151 -1.19 -12.01 -17.86
N ILE A 152 -0.57 -11.21 -18.72
CA ILE A 152 0.90 -11.13 -18.85
C ILE A 152 1.51 -10.66 -17.53
N ARG A 153 1.02 -9.55 -16.96
CA ARG A 153 1.49 -9.01 -15.68
C ARG A 153 1.39 -10.03 -14.54
N ASN A 154 0.25 -10.73 -14.44
CA ASN A 154 0.05 -11.75 -13.40
C ASN A 154 0.94 -12.98 -13.60
N GLY A 155 1.19 -13.38 -14.85
CA GLY A 155 2.14 -14.45 -15.19
C GLY A 155 3.56 -14.12 -14.73
N LEU A 156 4.03 -12.91 -15.03
CA LEU A 156 5.36 -12.43 -14.64
C LEU A 156 5.52 -12.30 -13.11
N LEU A 157 4.50 -11.80 -12.41
CA LEU A 157 4.50 -11.74 -10.94
C LEU A 157 4.61 -13.12 -10.29
N ARG A 158 3.87 -14.10 -10.84
CA ARG A 158 3.95 -15.47 -10.35
C ARG A 158 5.36 -16.04 -10.53
N LEU A 159 5.96 -15.84 -11.70
CA LEU A 159 7.34 -16.27 -11.96
C LEU A 159 8.34 -15.62 -11.00
N LEU A 160 8.21 -14.32 -10.75
CA LEU A 160 9.05 -13.60 -9.79
C LEU A 160 8.90 -14.17 -8.37
N GLN A 161 7.66 -14.41 -7.92
CA GLN A 161 7.40 -15.02 -6.61
C GLN A 161 7.99 -16.43 -6.49
N GLU A 162 7.86 -17.27 -7.52
CA GLU A 162 8.44 -18.61 -7.56
C GLU A 162 9.97 -18.57 -7.45
N LYS A 163 10.63 -17.64 -8.14
CA LYS A 163 12.09 -17.45 -8.08
C LYS A 163 12.57 -16.92 -6.72
N ILE A 164 11.87 -15.95 -6.13
CA ILE A 164 12.19 -15.46 -4.77
C ILE A 164 11.98 -16.57 -3.73
N ALA A 165 10.93 -17.39 -3.87
CA ALA A 165 10.68 -18.52 -2.98
C ALA A 165 11.79 -19.59 -3.07
N LEU A 166 12.33 -19.82 -4.27
CA LEU A 166 13.49 -20.69 -4.50
C LEU A 166 14.73 -20.17 -3.77
N VAL A 167 15.08 -18.88 -3.93
CA VAL A 167 16.19 -18.22 -3.22
C VAL A 167 16.03 -18.36 -1.71
N ARG A 168 14.82 -18.14 -1.19
CA ARG A 168 14.56 -18.25 0.25
C ARG A 168 14.74 -19.68 0.77
N LYS A 169 14.22 -20.69 0.06
CA LYS A 169 14.40 -22.10 0.43
C LYS A 169 15.88 -22.49 0.40
N ALA A 170 16.62 -22.00 -0.58
CA ALA A 170 18.07 -22.14 -0.68
C ALA A 170 18.80 -21.50 0.51
N ALA A 171 18.49 -20.24 0.83
CA ALA A 171 19.06 -19.53 1.97
C ALA A 171 18.78 -20.25 3.29
N ALA A 172 17.53 -20.66 3.54
CA ALA A 172 17.15 -21.43 4.72
C ALA A 172 17.97 -22.73 4.87
N ARG A 173 18.31 -23.38 3.76
CA ARG A 173 19.14 -24.58 3.74
C ARG A 173 20.62 -24.29 3.98
N VAL A 174 21.15 -23.17 3.47
CA VAL A 174 22.54 -22.75 3.66
C VAL A 174 22.79 -22.32 5.10
N PHE A 175 21.87 -21.54 5.67
CA PHE A 175 21.95 -20.96 7.01
C PHE A 175 21.19 -21.76 8.07
N GLN A 176 20.88 -23.04 7.80
CA GLN A 176 20.17 -23.90 8.74
C GLN A 176 20.83 -23.98 10.13
N ARG A 177 22.15 -23.77 10.21
CA ARG A 177 22.92 -23.78 11.46
C ARG A 177 23.15 -22.39 12.07
N ASN A 178 22.68 -21.32 11.43
CA ASN A 178 22.79 -19.92 11.90
C ASN A 178 21.45 -19.18 11.66
N PRO A 179 20.42 -19.44 12.48
CA PRO A 179 19.06 -18.95 12.25
C PRO A 179 18.89 -17.43 12.44
N GLU A 180 19.76 -16.80 13.23
CA GLU A 180 19.84 -15.34 13.38
C GLU A 180 20.05 -14.61 12.05
N VAL A 181 20.94 -15.12 11.18
CA VAL A 181 21.18 -14.55 9.84
C VAL A 181 19.94 -14.64 8.95
N LEU A 182 19.16 -15.72 9.08
CA LEU A 182 17.90 -15.84 8.34
C LEU A 182 16.89 -14.81 8.82
N ARG A 183 16.76 -14.61 10.14
CA ARG A 183 15.82 -13.64 10.72
C ARG A 183 16.14 -12.22 10.28
N GLU A 184 17.41 -11.84 10.24
CA GLU A 184 17.83 -10.51 9.82
C GLU A 184 17.43 -10.24 8.35
N VAL A 185 17.77 -11.16 7.44
CA VAL A 185 17.49 -11.03 6.00
C VAL A 185 15.99 -11.16 5.67
N THR A 186 15.20 -11.91 6.45
CA THR A 186 13.75 -12.05 6.22
C THR A 186 12.88 -11.09 7.03
N SER A 187 13.45 -10.32 7.96
CA SER A 187 12.72 -9.49 8.93
C SER A 187 11.77 -8.50 8.28
N SER A 188 12.22 -7.79 7.24
CA SER A 188 11.42 -6.77 6.53
C SER A 188 10.22 -7.39 5.81
N TYR A 189 10.43 -8.51 5.12
CA TYR A 189 9.36 -9.26 4.46
C TYR A 189 8.35 -9.85 5.46
N GLU A 190 8.83 -10.41 6.57
CA GLU A 190 7.95 -10.98 7.61
C GLU A 190 7.18 -9.91 8.39
N ARG A 191 7.73 -8.71 8.53
CA ARG A 191 6.98 -7.53 9.03
C ARG A 191 5.86 -7.18 8.07
N ARG A 192 6.15 -6.95 6.77
CA ARG A 192 5.12 -6.65 5.75
C ARG A 192 4.04 -7.72 5.65
N ARG A 193 4.43 -9.00 5.69
CA ARG A 193 3.49 -10.13 5.68
C ARG A 193 2.61 -10.16 6.93
N ARG A 194 3.15 -9.87 8.11
CA ARG A 194 2.36 -9.80 9.36
C ARG A 194 1.40 -8.63 9.34
N THR A 195 1.81 -7.47 8.83
CA THR A 195 0.92 -6.31 8.65
C THR A 195 -0.21 -6.64 7.68
N ALA A 196 0.09 -7.23 6.52
CA ALA A 196 -0.92 -7.67 5.56
C ALA A 196 -1.88 -8.74 6.15
N ALA A 197 -1.37 -9.69 6.93
CA ALA A 197 -2.19 -10.69 7.60
C ALA A 197 -3.07 -10.09 8.71
N ARG A 198 -2.58 -9.06 9.42
CA ARG A 198 -3.37 -8.30 10.40
C ARG A 198 -4.49 -7.52 9.71
N ARG A 199 -4.19 -6.82 8.60
CA ARG A 199 -5.19 -6.11 7.79
C ARG A 199 -6.26 -7.06 7.24
N ALA A 200 -5.86 -8.20 6.69
CA ALA A 200 -6.79 -9.22 6.22
C ALA A 200 -7.65 -9.85 7.34
N ARG A 201 -7.12 -9.90 8.57
CA ARG A 201 -7.88 -10.36 9.74
C ARG A 201 -8.85 -9.29 10.24
N ALA A 202 -8.42 -8.03 10.30
CA ALA A 202 -9.27 -6.90 10.65
C ALA A 202 -10.45 -6.75 9.67
N ALA A 203 -10.21 -6.87 8.36
CA ALA A 203 -11.27 -6.87 7.35
C ALA A 203 -12.28 -8.02 7.52
N ARG A 204 -11.82 -9.21 7.96
CA ARG A 204 -12.70 -10.36 8.25
C ARG A 204 -13.50 -10.18 9.54
N ASP A 205 -12.92 -9.54 10.54
CA ASP A 205 -13.59 -9.27 11.81
C ASP A 205 -14.60 -8.12 11.67
N ALA A 206 -14.33 -7.13 10.81
CA ALA A 206 -15.28 -6.07 10.42
C ALA A 206 -16.46 -6.59 9.59
N ALA A 207 -16.27 -7.66 8.82
CA ALA A 207 -17.32 -8.29 8.02
C ALA A 207 -18.25 -9.24 8.83
N LYS A 208 -18.05 -9.40 10.15
CA LYS A 208 -19.00 -10.13 11.00
C LYS A 208 -20.19 -9.22 11.34
N PRO A 209 -21.44 -9.64 11.09
CA PRO A 209 -22.61 -8.86 11.49
C PRO A 209 -22.65 -8.71 13.01
N GLN A 210 -22.78 -7.48 13.50
CA GLN A 210 -23.09 -7.22 14.91
C GLN A 210 -24.55 -7.59 15.18
N ASP A 211 -24.78 -8.53 16.11
CA ASP A 211 -26.11 -8.82 16.64
C ASP A 211 -26.67 -7.58 17.36
N PRO A 212 -27.83 -7.04 16.96
CA PRO A 212 -28.39 -5.87 17.62
C PRO A 212 -29.25 -6.30 18.80
N LYS A 213 -28.67 -6.42 19.99
CA LYS A 213 -29.47 -6.35 21.22
C LYS A 213 -28.67 -5.97 22.47
N ALA A 214 -28.67 -4.68 22.79
CA ALA A 214 -28.83 -4.17 24.16
C ALA A 214 -28.98 -2.64 24.12
N ALA A 215 -30.21 -2.16 23.93
CA ALA A 215 -30.57 -0.81 24.34
C ALA A 215 -30.88 -0.82 25.86
N PRO A 216 -30.44 0.19 26.63
CA PRO A 216 -30.68 0.23 28.07
C PRO A 216 -32.13 0.66 28.34
N SER A 217 -32.88 -0.16 29.09
CA SER A 217 -34.22 0.18 29.53
C SER A 217 -34.16 1.13 30.73
N ASN A 218 -34.44 2.41 30.49
CA ASN A 218 -34.90 3.34 31.53
C ASN A 218 -36.33 2.97 31.93
N GLY A 219 -36.54 2.64 33.20
CA GLY A 219 -37.86 2.42 33.78
C GLY A 219 -37.84 2.84 35.25
N ALA A 220 -38.41 4.02 35.51
CA ALA A 220 -38.59 4.58 36.83
C ALA A 220 -39.81 3.96 37.54
N GLY A 221 -39.67 3.72 38.86
CA GLY A 221 -40.72 3.89 39.87
C GLY A 221 -41.70 2.73 40.10
N GLU A 222 -41.62 2.09 41.27
CA GLU A 222 -42.71 2.06 42.26
C GLU A 222 -42.23 1.48 43.61
N SER A 223 -42.87 1.99 44.68
CA SER A 223 -42.42 2.13 46.07
C SER A 223 -42.42 0.85 46.95
N PRO A 224 -41.74 0.87 48.12
CA PRO A 224 -41.88 -0.15 49.15
C PRO A 224 -42.96 0.24 50.19
N LEU A 225 -43.76 -0.73 50.66
CA LEU A 225 -44.26 -0.91 52.05
C LEU A 225 -45.54 -1.76 52.06
N LEU A 226 -45.45 -2.98 52.59
CA LEU A 226 -46.33 -3.56 53.62
C LEU A 226 -46.00 -5.05 53.80
N GLY A 227 -45.64 -5.44 55.03
CA GLY A 227 -45.36 -6.81 55.46
C GLY A 227 -44.26 -6.88 56.50
#